data_AF-A0A2S6SPZ8-F1
#
_entry.id   AF-A0A2S6SPZ8-F1
#
_cell.length_a   1.000
_cell.length_b   1.000
_cell.length_c   1.000
_cell.angle_alpha   90.00
_cell.angle_beta   90.00
_cell.angle_gamma   90.00
#
_symmetry.space_group_name_H-M   'P 1'
#
loop_
_entity.id
_entity.type
_entity.pdbx_description
1 polymer ?
#
loop_
_entity_poly.entity_id
_entity_poly.type
_entity_poly.pdbx_seq_one_letter_code
_entity_poly.pdbx_strand_id
1 'polypeptide(L)'
;MGAQLNGKIMNNSTQIQTNFFLKTKKYIREKIKILLFFLISVFVIFLSFQFFSYYKINQIEKNSIIYYEAIDSENQKRIYELLDELSNKNDFYSILANLELIKLNVINNDYNSALEIYYSILQNKKLDKTYIAAISSIASYNFIEIQYNNSKFNFLKDIEQFISFIDDSLNNYKGIKLELKYLLAIAEIDHNKLSYKDFNQASDLYKLIMETENISSTIKERVNKIHEFQLYN
;
A
#
# COMPACT_ATOMS: atom_id res chain seq x y z
N MET A 1 39.38 -59.16 75.83
CA MET A 1 40.12 -58.31 74.88
C MET A 1 39.33 -58.33 73.58
N GLY A 2 38.52 -57.31 73.30
CA GLY A 2 38.92 -56.14 72.51
C GLY A 2 39.00 -56.56 71.03
N ALA A 3 38.16 -56.11 70.10
CA ALA A 3 37.59 -54.78 69.94
C ALA A 3 36.32 -54.81 69.08
N GLN A 4 35.42 -53.86 69.36
CA GLN A 4 34.42 -53.40 68.40
C GLN A 4 35.13 -52.61 67.30
N LEU A 5 34.91 -52.99 66.04
CA LEU A 5 35.23 -52.15 64.90
C LEU A 5 33.92 -51.60 64.34
N ASN A 6 33.84 -50.26 64.38
CA ASN A 6 32.83 -49.42 63.75
C ASN A 6 32.59 -49.82 62.29
N GLY A 7 31.58 -50.65 62.05
CA GLY A 7 30.99 -50.83 60.73
C GLY A 7 29.89 -49.82 60.53
N LYS A 8 30.24 -48.56 60.25
CA LYS A 8 29.28 -47.57 59.73
C LYS A 8 28.77 -48.12 58.40
N ILE A 9 27.56 -48.68 58.37
CA ILE A 9 26.91 -49.11 57.13
C ILE A 9 26.68 -47.84 56.31
N MET A 10 27.62 -47.57 55.41
CA MET A 10 27.50 -46.53 54.41
C MET A 10 26.48 -47.06 53.41
N ASN A 11 25.23 -46.62 53.57
CA ASN A 11 24.17 -46.89 52.62
C ASN A 11 24.55 -46.13 51.35
N ASN A 12 25.28 -46.78 50.45
CA ASN A 12 25.52 -46.28 49.10
C ASN A 12 24.16 -46.25 48.42
N SER A 13 23.43 -45.15 48.60
CA SER A 13 22.42 -44.75 47.65
C SER A 13 23.15 -44.55 46.33
N THR A 14 23.18 -45.59 45.50
CA THR A 14 23.33 -45.43 44.07
C THR A 14 22.09 -44.67 43.60
N GLN A 15 22.08 -43.35 43.83
CA GLN A 15 21.31 -42.43 43.01
C GLN A 15 21.85 -42.63 41.60
N ILE A 16 21.22 -43.53 40.85
CA ILE A 16 21.40 -43.64 39.43
C ILE A 16 21.13 -42.23 38.91
N GLN A 17 22.18 -41.50 38.54
CA GLN A 17 22.04 -40.26 37.79
C GLN A 17 21.36 -40.66 36.49
N THR A 18 20.03 -40.56 36.49
CA THR A 18 19.21 -40.79 35.31
C THR A 18 19.60 -39.72 34.32
N ASN A 19 20.53 -40.06 33.43
CA ASN A 19 21.00 -39.21 32.36
C ASN A 19 19.78 -38.62 31.64
N PHE A 20 19.83 -37.32 31.34
CA PHE A 20 18.77 -36.63 30.61
C PHE A 20 18.36 -37.42 29.36
N PHE A 21 19.34 -37.98 28.64
CA PHE A 21 19.15 -38.88 27.50
C PHE A 21 18.34 -40.15 27.80
N LEU A 22 18.48 -40.75 28.99
CA LEU A 22 17.70 -41.93 29.37
C LEU A 22 16.25 -41.55 29.68
N LYS A 23 16.02 -40.39 30.30
CA LYS A 23 14.67 -39.84 30.54
C LYS A 23 13.97 -39.48 29.24
N THR A 24 14.64 -38.79 28.32
CA THR A 24 14.08 -38.45 27.01
C THR A 24 13.82 -39.69 26.18
N LYS A 25 14.74 -40.67 26.15
CA LYS A 25 14.53 -41.96 25.47
C LYS A 25 13.32 -42.71 26.01
N LYS A 26 13.15 -42.76 27.34
CA LYS A 26 11.98 -43.40 27.97
C LYS A 26 10.68 -42.68 27.61
N TYR A 27 10.68 -41.33 27.68
CA TYR A 27 9.52 -40.52 27.31
C TYR A 27 9.12 -40.69 25.85
N ILE A 28 10.10 -40.63 24.93
CA ILE A 28 9.87 -40.86 23.49
C ILE A 28 9.27 -42.25 23.28
N ARG A 29 9.80 -43.28 23.94
CA ARG A 29 9.31 -44.66 23.80
C ARG A 29 7.87 -44.80 24.28
N GLU A 30 7.52 -44.18 25.42
CA GLU A 30 6.19 -44.24 26.00
C GLU A 30 5.15 -43.45 25.18
N LYS A 31 5.57 -42.36 24.53
CA LYS A 31 4.69 -41.43 23.82
C LYS A 31 4.85 -41.42 22.30
N ILE A 32 5.58 -42.40 21.73
CA ILE A 32 5.97 -42.41 20.31
C ILE A 32 4.79 -42.27 19.33
N LYS A 33 3.66 -42.92 19.64
CA LYS A 33 2.43 -42.86 18.81
C LYS A 33 1.82 -41.46 18.75
N ILE A 34 1.79 -40.77 19.90
CA ILE A 34 1.26 -39.39 20.00
C ILE A 34 2.20 -38.42 19.30
N LEU A 35 3.51 -38.61 19.45
CA LEU A 35 4.52 -37.79 18.78
C LEU A 35 4.46 -37.95 17.26
N LEU A 36 4.26 -39.18 16.77
CA LEU A 36 4.00 -39.46 15.35
C LEU A 36 2.76 -38.75 14.84
N PHE A 37 1.63 -38.83 15.56
CA PHE A 37 0.40 -38.14 15.16
C PHE A 37 0.58 -36.62 15.10
N PHE A 38 1.25 -36.03 16.09
CA PHE A 38 1.57 -34.60 16.09
C PHE A 38 2.43 -34.21 14.89
N LEU A 39 3.47 -35.00 14.58
CA LEU A 39 4.38 -34.72 13.47
C LEU A 39 3.66 -34.82 12.12
N ILE A 40 2.78 -35.81 11.95
CA ILE A 40 1.91 -35.93 10.76
C ILE A 40 0.97 -34.73 10.66
N SER A 41 0.36 -34.30 11.77
CA SER A 41 -0.53 -33.14 11.78
C SER A 41 0.21 -31.86 11.35
N VAL A 42 1.40 -31.62 11.90
CA VAL A 42 2.24 -30.47 11.51
C VAL A 42 2.63 -30.56 10.03
N PHE A 43 2.98 -31.76 9.55
CA PHE A 43 3.34 -31.99 8.16
C PHE A 43 2.17 -31.71 7.21
N VAL A 44 0.95 -32.14 7.55
CA VAL A 44 -0.26 -31.84 6.77
C VAL A 44 -0.51 -30.34 6.72
N ILE A 45 -0.43 -29.64 7.85
CA ILE A 45 -0.59 -28.17 7.90
C ILE A 45 0.45 -27.48 7.00
N PHE A 46 1.70 -27.93 7.06
CA PHE A 46 2.76 -27.41 6.21
C PHE A 46 2.47 -27.64 4.72
N LEU A 47 2.07 -28.85 4.32
CA LEU A 47 1.72 -29.14 2.92
C LEU A 47 0.52 -28.31 2.44
N SER A 48 -0.51 -28.15 3.27
CA SER A 48 -1.65 -27.29 2.95
C SER A 48 -1.23 -25.84 2.75
N PHE A 49 -0.35 -25.31 3.60
CA PHE A 49 0.20 -23.96 3.45
C PHE A 49 1.03 -23.79 2.17
N GLN A 50 1.87 -24.78 1.85
CA GLN A 50 2.67 -24.79 0.61
C GLN A 50 1.78 -24.81 -0.63
N PHE A 51 0.77 -25.69 -0.65
CA PHE A 51 -0.16 -25.78 -1.77
C PHE A 51 -0.95 -24.48 -1.97
N PHE A 52 -1.45 -23.89 -0.88
CA PHE A 52 -2.13 -22.59 -0.94
C PHE A 52 -1.22 -21.48 -1.48
N SER A 53 0.03 -21.43 -1.01
CA SER A 53 1.01 -20.43 -1.45
C SER A 53 1.36 -20.60 -2.93
N TYR A 54 1.58 -21.83 -3.37
CA TYR A 54 1.82 -22.16 -4.78
C TYR A 54 0.67 -21.73 -5.68
N TYR A 55 -0.57 -22.03 -5.28
CA TYR A 55 -1.75 -21.62 -6.04
C TYR A 55 -1.85 -20.10 -6.17
N LYS A 56 -1.58 -19.35 -5.09
CA LYS A 56 -1.58 -17.88 -5.11
C LYS A 56 -0.49 -17.32 -6.02
N ILE A 57 0.73 -17.85 -5.96
CA ILE A 57 1.85 -17.41 -6.82
C ILE A 57 1.53 -17.66 -8.29
N ASN A 58 0.99 -18.83 -8.63
CA ASN A 58 0.65 -19.17 -10.00
C ASN A 58 -0.48 -18.28 -10.57
N GLN A 59 -1.44 -17.86 -9.73
CA GLN A 59 -2.43 -16.86 -10.16
C GLN A 59 -1.80 -15.50 -10.45
N ILE A 60 -0.90 -15.04 -9.58
CA ILE A 60 -0.18 -13.77 -9.77
C ILE A 60 0.67 -13.82 -11.04
N GLU A 61 1.36 -14.94 -11.29
CA GLU A 61 2.15 -15.16 -12.50
C GLU A 61 1.26 -15.10 -13.75
N LYS A 62 0.13 -15.80 -13.76
CA LYS A 62 -0.83 -15.74 -14.87
C LYS A 62 -1.31 -14.30 -15.13
N ASN A 63 -1.72 -13.58 -14.08
CA ASN A 63 -2.21 -12.22 -14.22
C ASN A 63 -1.10 -11.26 -14.64
N SER A 64 0.15 -11.52 -14.25
CA SER A 64 1.31 -10.78 -14.75
C SER A 64 1.48 -10.90 -16.25
N ILE A 65 1.35 -12.12 -16.79
CA ILE A 65 1.49 -12.37 -18.23
C ILE A 65 0.40 -11.64 -19.00
N ILE A 66 -0.85 -11.70 -18.53
CA ILE A 66 -1.97 -10.99 -19.14
C ILE A 66 -1.74 -9.48 -19.11
N TYR A 67 -1.21 -8.93 -18.00
CA TYR A 67 -0.93 -7.50 -17.89
C TYR A 67 0.14 -7.06 -18.87
N TYR A 68 1.24 -7.80 -18.96
CA TYR A 68 2.32 -7.50 -19.92
C TYR A 68 1.86 -7.67 -21.38
N GLU A 69 1.03 -8.68 -21.66
CA GLU A 69 0.41 -8.84 -22.98
C GLU A 69 -0.49 -7.64 -23.33
N ALA A 70 -1.22 -7.10 -22.36
CA ALA A 70 -2.07 -5.94 -22.57
C ALA A 70 -1.25 -4.68 -22.91
N ILE A 71 -0.21 -4.38 -22.14
CA ILE A 71 0.59 -3.15 -22.36
C ILE A 71 1.49 -3.23 -23.61
N ASP A 72 1.86 -4.43 -24.04
CA ASP A 72 2.64 -4.66 -25.26
C ASP A 72 1.75 -4.76 -26.52
N SER A 73 0.43 -4.76 -26.38
CA SER A 73 -0.49 -4.88 -27.51
C SER A 73 -0.63 -3.57 -28.29
N GLU A 74 -0.57 -3.65 -29.62
CA GLU A 74 -0.86 -2.51 -30.50
C GLU A 74 -2.38 -2.34 -30.77
N ASN A 75 -3.21 -3.32 -30.41
CA ASN A 75 -4.64 -3.28 -30.68
C ASN A 75 -5.42 -2.71 -29.48
N GLN A 76 -5.87 -1.46 -29.59
CA GLN A 76 -6.60 -0.77 -28.53
C GLN A 76 -7.77 -1.58 -27.96
N LYS A 77 -8.58 -2.26 -28.80
CA LYS A 77 -9.69 -3.08 -28.30
C LYS A 77 -9.19 -4.23 -27.43
N ARG A 78 -8.11 -4.91 -27.84
CA ARG A 78 -7.51 -6.00 -27.08
C ARG A 78 -6.91 -5.49 -25.77
N ILE A 79 -6.29 -4.31 -25.76
CA ILE A 79 -5.79 -3.67 -24.53
C ILE A 79 -6.93 -3.52 -23.52
N TYR A 80 -8.04 -2.91 -23.92
CA TYR A 80 -9.20 -2.71 -23.04
C TYR A 80 -9.78 -4.03 -22.53
N GLU A 81 -9.96 -5.03 -23.40
CA GLU A 81 -10.49 -6.35 -23.00
C GLU A 81 -9.62 -7.03 -21.93
N LEU A 82 -8.30 -7.05 -22.12
CA LEU A 82 -7.39 -7.69 -21.16
C LEU A 82 -7.30 -6.92 -19.84
N LEU A 83 -7.26 -5.60 -19.89
CA LEU A 83 -7.22 -4.78 -18.67
C LEU A 83 -8.53 -4.83 -17.89
N ASP A 84 -9.68 -4.85 -18.55
CA ASP A 84 -10.99 -4.99 -17.89
C ASP A 84 -11.18 -6.38 -17.26
N GLU A 85 -10.65 -7.43 -17.88
CA GLU A 85 -10.65 -8.75 -17.25
C GLU A 85 -9.79 -8.75 -15.96
N LEU A 86 -8.64 -8.09 -16.01
CA LEU A 86 -7.71 -7.98 -14.88
C LEU A 86 -8.20 -7.08 -13.76
N SER A 87 -8.88 -5.97 -14.08
CA SER A 87 -9.33 -4.96 -13.14
C SER A 87 -10.20 -5.55 -12.02
N ASN A 88 -10.95 -6.59 -12.35
CA ASN A 88 -11.88 -7.30 -11.47
C ASN A 88 -11.23 -8.40 -10.60
N LYS A 89 -9.92 -8.66 -10.74
CA LYS A 89 -9.21 -9.68 -9.94
C LYS A 89 -8.87 -9.14 -8.54
N ASN A 90 -8.46 -10.04 -7.64
CA ASN A 90 -8.14 -9.74 -6.24
C ASN A 90 -6.62 -9.78 -5.98
N ASP A 91 -5.82 -9.12 -6.82
CA ASP A 91 -4.37 -9.07 -6.66
C ASP A 91 -3.76 -7.72 -7.07
N PHE A 92 -2.44 -7.64 -7.06
CA PHE A 92 -1.71 -6.43 -7.41
C PHE A 92 -1.90 -6.01 -8.88
N TYR A 93 -2.03 -6.97 -9.80
CA TYR A 93 -2.22 -6.68 -11.22
C TYR A 93 -3.60 -6.11 -11.52
N SER A 94 -4.62 -6.38 -10.69
CA SER A 94 -5.89 -5.64 -10.75
C SER A 94 -5.70 -4.15 -10.49
N ILE A 95 -4.88 -3.75 -9.52
CA ILE A 95 -4.62 -2.32 -9.25
C ILE A 95 -3.89 -1.71 -10.44
N LEU A 96 -2.86 -2.39 -10.97
CA LEU A 96 -2.14 -1.90 -12.15
C LEU A 96 -3.05 -1.76 -13.37
N ALA A 97 -3.90 -2.76 -13.63
CA ALA A 97 -4.84 -2.72 -14.74
C ALA A 97 -5.82 -1.56 -14.61
N ASN A 98 -6.36 -1.31 -13.42
CA ASN A 98 -7.20 -0.14 -13.15
C ASN A 98 -6.46 1.19 -13.39
N LEU A 99 -5.19 1.30 -12.98
CA LEU A 99 -4.38 2.49 -13.23
C LEU A 99 -4.11 2.72 -14.73
N GLU A 100 -3.92 1.65 -15.51
CA GLU A 100 -3.79 1.77 -16.97
C GLU A 100 -5.13 2.13 -17.63
N LEU A 101 -6.25 1.54 -17.20
CA LEU A 101 -7.59 1.92 -17.68
C LEU A 101 -7.87 3.40 -17.40
N ILE A 102 -7.49 3.93 -16.23
CA ILE A 102 -7.58 5.36 -15.92
C ILE A 102 -6.81 6.18 -16.96
N LYS A 103 -5.54 5.83 -17.23
CA LYS A 103 -4.72 6.59 -18.20
C LYS A 103 -5.37 6.58 -19.58
N LEU A 104 -5.85 5.43 -20.04
CA LEU A 104 -6.51 5.30 -21.34
C LEU A 104 -7.79 6.14 -21.41
N ASN A 105 -8.60 6.14 -20.34
CA ASN A 105 -9.80 6.98 -20.25
C ASN A 105 -9.46 8.48 -20.26
N VAL A 106 -8.43 8.90 -19.53
CA VAL A 106 -7.95 10.30 -19.55
C VAL A 106 -7.48 10.71 -20.95
N ILE A 107 -6.70 9.87 -21.63
CA ILE A 107 -6.24 10.12 -23.01
C ILE A 107 -7.42 10.27 -23.97
N ASN A 108 -8.47 9.46 -23.78
CA ASN A 108 -9.69 9.51 -24.59
C ASN A 108 -10.68 10.61 -24.17
N ASN A 109 -10.32 11.45 -23.19
CA ASN A 109 -11.17 12.46 -22.57
C ASN A 109 -12.44 11.92 -21.89
N ASP A 110 -12.46 10.64 -21.54
CA ASP A 110 -13.51 10.03 -20.72
C ASP A 110 -13.18 10.16 -19.22
N TYR A 111 -13.21 11.41 -18.75
CA TYR A 111 -12.80 11.74 -17.38
C TYR A 111 -13.73 11.15 -16.31
N ASN A 112 -15.02 10.96 -16.64
CA ASN A 112 -15.99 10.37 -15.71
C ASN A 112 -15.66 8.90 -15.45
N SER A 113 -15.37 8.12 -16.49
CA SER A 113 -14.93 6.73 -16.33
C SER A 113 -13.62 6.65 -15.53
N ALA A 114 -12.66 7.55 -15.79
CA ALA A 114 -11.42 7.61 -15.01
C ALA A 114 -11.68 7.89 -13.52
N LEU A 115 -12.59 8.83 -13.23
CA LEU A 115 -12.99 9.23 -11.88
C LEU A 115 -13.69 8.09 -11.12
N GLU A 116 -14.61 7.37 -11.77
CA GLU A 116 -15.27 6.19 -11.19
C GLU A 116 -14.25 5.12 -10.81
N ILE A 117 -13.29 4.83 -11.70
CA ILE A 117 -12.24 3.86 -11.43
C ILE A 117 -11.37 4.32 -10.26
N TYR A 118 -10.94 5.58 -10.20
CA TYR A 118 -10.20 6.10 -9.04
C TYR A 118 -10.93 5.87 -7.72
N TYR A 119 -12.22 6.23 -7.64
CA TYR A 119 -13.00 6.02 -6.43
C TYR A 119 -13.12 4.54 -6.05
N SER A 120 -13.33 3.66 -7.03
CA SER A 120 -13.41 2.22 -6.80
C SER A 120 -12.14 1.66 -6.15
N ILE A 121 -10.96 2.13 -6.60
CA ILE A 121 -9.67 1.71 -6.04
C ILE A 121 -9.51 2.28 -4.62
N LEU A 122 -9.76 3.58 -4.44
CA LEU A 122 -9.53 4.27 -3.16
C LEU A 122 -10.47 3.82 -2.03
N GLN A 123 -11.67 3.34 -2.38
CA GLN A 123 -12.62 2.78 -1.41
C GLN A 123 -12.30 1.31 -1.04
N ASN A 124 -11.35 0.67 -1.72
CA ASN A 124 -10.96 -0.70 -1.43
C ASN A 124 -10.13 -0.79 -0.13
N LYS A 125 -10.77 -1.30 0.93
CA LYS A 125 -10.20 -1.42 2.29
C LYS A 125 -8.93 -2.29 2.39
N LYS A 126 -8.52 -2.99 1.33
CA LYS A 126 -7.33 -3.85 1.33
C LYS A 126 -6.03 -3.10 1.02
N LEU A 127 -6.09 -1.88 0.45
CA LEU A 127 -4.87 -1.13 0.14
C LEU A 127 -4.25 -0.52 1.40
N ASP A 128 -2.93 -0.62 1.50
CA ASP A 128 -2.17 0.10 2.52
C ASP A 128 -2.32 1.61 2.33
N LYS A 129 -2.31 2.34 3.44
CA LYS A 129 -2.44 3.81 3.47
C LYS A 129 -1.43 4.50 2.57
N THR A 130 -0.22 3.95 2.44
CA THR A 130 0.83 4.48 1.57
C THR A 130 0.42 4.43 0.10
N TYR A 131 -0.19 3.32 -0.35
CA TYR A 131 -0.68 3.20 -1.72
C TYR A 131 -1.91 4.08 -1.95
N ILE A 132 -2.81 4.17 -0.97
CA ILE A 132 -3.96 5.10 -1.02
C ILE A 132 -3.44 6.53 -1.22
N ALA A 133 -2.46 6.96 -0.41
CA ALA A 133 -1.87 8.30 -0.53
C ALA A 133 -1.19 8.52 -1.89
N ALA A 134 -0.46 7.52 -2.42
CA ALA A 134 0.15 7.60 -3.74
C ALA A 134 -0.88 7.78 -4.85
N ILE A 135 -1.90 6.92 -4.90
CA ILE A 135 -2.95 6.93 -5.93
C ILE A 135 -3.77 8.22 -5.81
N SER A 136 -4.12 8.64 -4.61
CA SER A 136 -4.85 9.89 -4.35
C SER A 136 -4.05 11.11 -4.79
N SER A 137 -2.73 11.11 -4.58
CA SER A 137 -1.87 12.20 -5.03
C SER A 137 -1.87 12.28 -6.56
N ILE A 138 -1.72 11.14 -7.25
CA ILE A 138 -1.76 11.07 -8.72
C ILE A 138 -3.12 11.52 -9.24
N ALA A 139 -4.22 11.04 -8.64
CA ALA A 139 -5.58 11.44 -9.01
C ALA A 139 -5.75 12.97 -8.88
N SER A 140 -5.32 13.53 -7.75
CA SER A 140 -5.39 14.98 -7.52
C SER A 140 -4.62 15.77 -8.57
N TYR A 141 -3.37 15.40 -8.86
CA TYR A 141 -2.57 16.07 -9.89
C TYR A 141 -3.20 15.98 -11.29
N ASN A 142 -3.65 14.79 -11.69
CA ASN A 142 -4.28 14.59 -13.00
C ASN A 142 -5.55 15.44 -13.15
N PHE A 143 -6.42 15.44 -12.14
CA PHE A 143 -7.66 16.21 -12.20
C PHE A 143 -7.46 17.72 -12.05
N ILE A 144 -6.41 18.15 -11.35
CA ILE A 144 -5.97 19.55 -11.37
C ILE A 144 -5.57 19.96 -12.80
N GLU A 145 -4.75 19.15 -13.48
CA GLU A 145 -4.35 19.43 -14.87
C GLU A 145 -5.56 19.46 -15.81
N ILE A 146 -6.48 18.50 -15.70
CA ILE A 146 -7.72 18.47 -16.48
C ILE A 146 -8.57 19.72 -16.20
N GLN A 147 -8.69 20.15 -14.94
CA GLN A 147 -9.45 21.34 -14.55
C GLN A 147 -8.88 22.62 -15.19
N TYR A 148 -7.56 22.76 -15.27
CA TYR A 148 -6.91 23.88 -15.95
C TYR A 148 -7.10 23.85 -17.46
N ASN A 149 -6.97 22.67 -18.07
CA ASN A 149 -7.01 22.52 -19.52
C ASN A 149 -8.44 22.51 -20.08
N ASN A 150 -9.46 22.24 -19.25
CA ASN A 150 -10.83 22.07 -19.70
C ASN A 150 -11.86 22.76 -18.79
N SER A 151 -12.22 23.99 -19.15
CA SER A 151 -13.20 24.81 -18.43
C SER A 151 -14.64 24.29 -18.47
N LYS A 152 -14.94 23.25 -19.27
CA LYS A 152 -16.29 22.66 -19.35
C LYS A 152 -16.64 21.80 -18.15
N PHE A 153 -15.63 21.26 -17.47
CA PHE A 153 -15.82 20.40 -16.32
C PHE A 153 -15.44 21.14 -15.04
N ASN A 154 -16.09 20.75 -13.95
CA ASN A 154 -15.77 21.21 -12.61
C ASN A 154 -15.52 19.98 -11.73
N PHE A 155 -14.23 19.70 -11.49
CA PHE A 155 -13.75 18.58 -10.68
C PHE A 155 -13.19 19.05 -9.34
N LEU A 156 -13.42 20.31 -8.94
CA LEU A 156 -12.85 20.88 -7.70
C LEU A 156 -13.19 20.04 -6.47
N LYS A 157 -14.44 19.56 -6.39
CA LYS A 157 -14.90 18.68 -5.29
C LYS A 157 -14.24 17.30 -5.33
N ASP A 158 -14.04 16.75 -6.51
CA ASP A 158 -13.38 15.45 -6.67
C ASP A 158 -11.90 15.52 -6.28
N ILE A 159 -11.22 16.61 -6.68
CA ILE A 159 -9.85 16.90 -6.27
C ILE A 159 -9.77 17.04 -4.75
N GLU A 160 -10.67 17.80 -4.13
CA GLU A 160 -10.74 17.93 -2.66
C GLU A 160 -10.92 16.56 -2.00
N GLN A 161 -11.80 15.72 -2.54
CA GLN A 161 -12.04 14.38 -2.03
C GLN A 161 -10.81 13.49 -2.19
N PHE A 162 -10.10 13.54 -3.32
CA PHE A 162 -8.83 12.81 -3.49
C PHE A 162 -7.78 13.26 -2.48
N ILE A 163 -7.61 14.57 -2.28
CA ILE A 163 -6.69 15.10 -1.26
C ILE A 163 -7.06 14.60 0.14
N SER A 164 -8.35 14.43 0.44
CA SER A 164 -8.83 13.94 1.74
C SER A 164 -8.40 12.50 2.06
N PHE A 165 -8.19 11.67 1.03
CA PHE A 165 -7.72 10.29 1.21
C PHE A 165 -6.22 10.19 1.56
N ILE A 166 -5.46 11.27 1.42
CA ILE A 166 -4.04 11.31 1.82
C ILE A 166 -3.95 11.39 3.35
N ASP A 167 -3.52 10.31 3.99
CA ASP A 167 -3.42 10.21 5.44
C ASP A 167 -2.35 11.16 6.04
N ASP A 168 -2.76 12.00 7.01
CA ASP A 168 -1.88 12.99 7.65
C ASP A 168 -0.77 12.36 8.52
N SER A 169 -0.91 11.09 8.90
CA SER A 169 0.14 10.34 9.62
C SER A 169 1.34 9.98 8.73
N LEU A 170 1.19 10.06 7.41
CA LEU A 170 2.25 9.75 6.44
C LEU A 170 3.14 10.97 6.22
N ASN A 171 4.20 11.11 7.03
CA ASN A 171 5.15 12.23 6.94
C ASN A 171 5.68 12.48 5.52
N ASN A 172 5.95 11.42 4.75
CA ASN A 172 6.47 11.51 3.39
C ASN A 172 5.48 12.16 2.40
N TYR A 173 4.19 12.20 2.74
CA TYR A 173 3.13 12.79 1.91
C TYR A 173 2.68 14.17 2.41
N LYS A 174 3.16 14.63 3.57
CA LYS A 174 2.76 15.93 4.13
C LYS A 174 3.01 17.09 3.17
N GLY A 175 4.20 17.12 2.56
CA GLY A 175 4.54 18.14 1.56
C GLY A 175 3.64 18.05 0.31
N ILE A 176 3.41 16.84 -0.20
CA ILE A 176 2.57 16.60 -1.38
C ILE A 176 1.12 17.05 -1.11
N LYS A 177 0.56 16.71 0.06
CA LYS A 177 -0.80 17.11 0.44
C LYS A 177 -0.94 18.64 0.52
N LEU A 178 0.05 19.33 1.07
CA LEU A 178 0.05 20.80 1.14
C LEU A 178 0.16 21.43 -0.25
N GLU A 179 1.03 20.90 -1.11
CA GLU A 179 1.12 21.34 -2.51
C GLU A 179 -0.20 21.16 -3.25
N LEU A 180 -0.84 19.99 -3.13
CA LEU A 180 -2.13 19.74 -3.76
C LEU A 180 -3.24 20.66 -3.25
N LYS A 181 -3.27 20.95 -1.94
CA LYS A 181 -4.20 21.95 -1.38
C LYS A 181 -3.95 23.35 -1.95
N TYR A 182 -2.69 23.73 -2.11
CA TYR A 182 -2.32 25.00 -2.72
C TYR A 182 -2.79 25.05 -4.19
N LEU A 183 -2.50 24.01 -4.97
CA LEU A 183 -2.91 23.93 -6.36
C LEU A 183 -4.43 23.91 -6.55
N LEU A 184 -5.18 23.25 -5.65
CA LEU A 184 -6.64 23.30 -5.63
C LEU A 184 -7.14 24.72 -5.38
N ALA A 185 -6.55 25.45 -4.43
CA ALA A 185 -6.90 26.85 -4.19
C ALA A 185 -6.64 27.74 -5.42
N ILE A 186 -5.56 27.50 -6.17
CA ILE A 186 -5.31 28.20 -7.45
C ILE A 186 -6.39 27.83 -8.48
N ALA A 187 -6.71 26.55 -8.63
CA ALA A 187 -7.73 26.09 -9.57
C ALA A 187 -9.11 26.69 -9.24
N GLU A 188 -9.45 26.87 -7.96
CA GLU A 188 -10.67 27.54 -7.51
C GLU A 188 -10.70 29.03 -7.88
N ILE A 189 -9.58 29.73 -7.70
CA ILE A 189 -9.43 31.14 -8.09
C ILE A 189 -9.67 31.28 -9.59
N ASP A 190 -8.99 30.47 -10.40
CA ASP A 190 -9.07 30.53 -11.85
C ASP A 190 -10.47 30.16 -12.37
N HIS A 191 -11.07 29.09 -11.83
CA HIS A 191 -12.42 28.65 -12.22
C HIS A 191 -13.48 29.71 -11.93
N ASN A 192 -13.39 30.35 -10.76
CA ASN A 192 -14.35 31.35 -10.32
C ASN A 192 -13.99 32.79 -10.76
N LYS A 193 -12.87 32.96 -11.47
CA LYS A 193 -12.34 34.26 -11.93
C LYS A 193 -12.14 35.25 -10.78
N LEU A 194 -11.63 34.76 -9.65
CA LEU A 194 -11.33 35.56 -8.48
C LEU A 194 -9.97 36.24 -8.63
N SER A 195 -9.73 37.30 -7.86
CA SER A 195 -8.37 37.86 -7.76
C SER A 195 -7.55 37.03 -6.77
N TYR A 196 -6.35 36.63 -7.18
CA TYR A 196 -5.40 35.95 -6.29
C TYR A 196 -5.12 36.74 -5.00
N LYS A 197 -5.04 38.07 -5.11
CA LYS A 197 -4.75 38.98 -3.98
C LYS A 197 -5.86 38.99 -2.92
N ASP A 198 -7.08 38.64 -3.32
CA ASP A 198 -8.25 38.67 -2.44
C ASP A 198 -8.51 37.30 -1.80
N PHE A 199 -7.76 36.25 -2.19
CA PHE A 199 -7.96 34.88 -1.73
C PHE A 199 -6.92 34.44 -0.70
N ASN A 200 -7.16 34.79 0.57
CA ASN A 200 -6.22 34.56 1.67
C ASN A 200 -5.75 33.10 1.80
N GLN A 201 -6.62 32.12 1.53
CA GLN A 201 -6.29 30.70 1.67
C GLN A 201 -5.08 30.27 0.82
N ALA A 202 -4.94 30.79 -0.41
CA ALA A 202 -3.79 30.47 -1.25
C ALA A 202 -2.49 31.08 -0.71
N SER A 203 -2.55 32.33 -0.21
CA SER A 203 -1.41 33.01 0.42
C SER A 203 -0.97 32.32 1.73
N ASP A 204 -1.93 31.90 2.54
CA ASP A 204 -1.68 31.20 3.80
C ASP A 204 -1.05 29.84 3.57
N LEU A 205 -1.53 29.08 2.57
CA LEU A 205 -0.94 27.82 2.15
C LEU A 205 0.49 28.01 1.61
N TYR A 206 0.72 29.05 0.79
CA TYR A 206 2.07 29.39 0.31
C TYR A 206 3.05 29.61 1.48
N LYS A 207 2.70 30.47 2.44
CA LYS A 207 3.55 30.76 3.60
C LYS A 207 3.82 29.50 4.41
N LEU A 208 2.78 28.72 4.70
CA LEU A 208 2.90 27.46 5.43
C LEU A 208 3.88 26.50 4.74
N ILE A 209 3.83 26.40 3.41
CA ILE A 209 4.74 25.55 2.64
C ILE A 209 6.18 26.06 2.70
N MET A 210 6.39 27.38 2.58
CA MET A 210 7.73 27.97 2.64
C MET A 210 8.38 27.83 4.02
N GLU A 211 7.61 28.02 5.08
CA GLU A 211 8.08 28.01 6.47
C GLU A 211 8.29 26.60 7.03
N THR A 212 7.56 25.60 6.53
CA THR A 212 7.69 24.22 7.03
C THR A 212 9.05 23.62 6.63
N GLU A 213 9.88 23.25 7.62
CA GLU A 213 11.23 22.71 7.39
C GLU A 213 11.22 21.37 6.65
N ASN A 214 10.27 20.49 6.99
CA ASN A 214 10.24 19.10 6.49
C ASN A 214 9.60 18.94 5.09
N ILE A 215 9.42 20.05 4.35
CA ILE A 215 8.94 20.01 2.97
C ILE A 215 10.16 20.10 2.04
N SER A 216 10.18 19.25 1.01
CA SER A 216 11.29 19.21 0.07
C SER A 216 11.45 20.55 -0.67
N SER A 217 12.70 20.90 -0.97
CA SER A 217 13.03 22.11 -1.72
C SER A 217 12.36 22.16 -3.08
N THR A 218 12.19 21.00 -3.75
CA THR A 218 11.51 20.92 -5.05
C THR A 218 10.04 21.33 -4.97
N ILE A 219 9.32 20.94 -3.90
CA ILE A 219 7.93 21.38 -3.69
C ILE A 219 7.89 22.89 -3.46
N LYS A 220 8.79 23.41 -2.60
CA LYS A 220 8.88 24.84 -2.34
C LYS A 220 9.16 25.63 -3.62
N GLU A 221 10.07 25.15 -4.46
CA GLU A 221 10.41 25.81 -5.72
C GLU A 221 9.20 25.87 -6.68
N ARG A 222 8.49 24.75 -6.87
CA ARG A 222 7.29 24.71 -7.74
C ARG A 222 6.20 25.65 -7.24
N VAL A 223 5.90 25.60 -5.94
CA VAL A 223 4.90 26.46 -5.30
C VAL A 223 5.30 27.93 -5.42
N ASN A 224 6.58 28.26 -5.24
CA ASN A 224 7.07 29.63 -5.39
C ASN A 224 6.92 30.15 -6.82
N LYS A 225 7.27 29.35 -7.82
CA LYS A 225 7.10 29.72 -9.23
C LYS A 225 5.64 30.04 -9.57
N ILE A 226 4.70 29.22 -9.08
CA ILE A 226 3.27 29.44 -9.29
C ILE A 226 2.79 30.69 -8.53
N HIS A 227 3.24 30.88 -7.30
CA HIS A 227 2.92 32.06 -6.50
C HIS A 227 3.35 33.36 -7.18
N GLU A 228 4.60 33.41 -7.66
CA GLU A 228 5.11 34.57 -8.41
C GLU A 228 4.32 34.80 -9.69
N PHE A 229 4.02 33.73 -10.44
CA PHE A 229 3.21 33.84 -11.66
C PHE A 229 1.84 34.48 -11.38
N GLN A 230 1.15 34.05 -10.32
CA GLN A 230 -0.17 34.56 -9.92
C GLN A 230 -0.16 36.00 -9.37
N LEU A 231 0.98 36.49 -8.87
CA LEU A 231 1.09 37.86 -8.38
C LEU A 231 1.32 38.89 -9.49
N TYR A 232 1.97 38.48 -10.58
CA TYR A 232 2.51 39.39 -11.60
C TYR A 232 1.89 39.23 -13.00
N ASN A 233 1.11 38.18 -13.26
CA ASN A 233 0.36 37.97 -14.50
C ASN A 233 -1.15 37.90 -14.23
#